data_AF-A0A8J7L0G6-F1
#
_entry.id   AF-A0A8J7L0G6-F1
#
_cell.length_a   1.000
_cell.length_b   1.000
_cell.length_c   1.000
_cell.angle_alpha   90.00
_cell.angle_beta   90.00
_cell.angle_gamma   90.00
#
_symmetry.space_group_name_H-M   'P 1'
#
loop_
_entity.id
_entity.type
_entity.pdbx_description
1 polymer ?
#
loop_
_entity_poly.entity_id
_entity_poly.type
_entity_poly.pdbx_seq_one_letter_code
_entity_poly.pdbx_strand_id
1 'polypeptide(L)'
;MNWRRLIILPSRYAITTPPSMTEFIIMGAAKMSYLKESPAWEDGIYQIETSDPVLGGPEGITNRPPRELANRTAWLKQQLEGTQAALEAHANSRNHPDATLAAKGFVQLSNATYSQDESTAATPKLVNNRVNAIVDNAPSDLDTLNKLAQAISNNPKFAESVTQLLSQKLAKNENGADIPDKNLFVKNLGLTEIGTRGEKIPLLSTANTWNAR
;
A
#
# COMPACT_ATOMS: atom_id res chain seq x y z
N MET A 1 42.04 -16.31 14.51
CA MET A 1 42.79 -15.04 14.39
C MET A 1 41.88 -13.91 14.84
N ASN A 2 42.03 -13.47 16.09
CA ASN A 2 41.15 -12.50 16.74
C ASN A 2 41.66 -11.09 16.46
N TRP A 3 40.99 -10.36 15.57
CA TRP A 3 41.31 -8.96 15.27
C TRP A 3 40.60 -8.06 16.27
N ARG A 4 41.39 -7.40 17.15
CA ARG A 4 40.90 -6.38 18.07
C ARG A 4 40.48 -5.15 17.27
N ARG A 5 39.21 -4.78 17.38
CA ARG A 5 38.62 -3.57 16.79
C ARG A 5 39.14 -2.34 17.55
N LEU A 6 40.07 -1.60 16.96
CA LEU A 6 40.54 -0.31 17.48
C LEU A 6 39.43 0.73 17.25
N ILE A 7 38.71 1.08 18.31
CA ILE A 7 37.70 2.15 18.28
C ILE A 7 38.47 3.48 18.33
N ILE A 8 38.58 4.15 17.18
CA ILE A 8 39.09 5.51 17.09
C ILE A 8 37.94 6.44 17.51
N LEU A 9 38.06 7.04 18.70
CA LEU A 9 37.18 8.12 19.14
C LEU A 9 37.45 9.38 18.31
N PRO A 10 36.42 10.12 17.86
CA PRO A 10 36.63 11.39 17.18
C PRO A 10 37.19 12.42 18.16
N SER A 11 38.32 13.02 17.78
CA SER A 11 38.94 14.14 18.46
C SER A 11 37.94 15.29 18.57
N ARG A 12 37.44 15.54 19.78
CA ARG A 12 36.68 16.75 20.08
C ARG A 12 37.67 17.91 20.06
N TYR A 13 37.70 18.67 18.97
CA TYR A 13 38.25 20.02 19.00
C TYR A 13 37.40 20.82 20.00
N ALA A 14 37.93 20.99 21.20
CA ALA A 14 37.38 21.91 22.17
C ALA A 14 37.55 23.32 21.61
N ILE A 15 36.44 23.92 21.18
CA ILE A 15 36.34 25.36 20.95
C ILE A 15 36.56 25.98 22.32
N THR A 16 37.78 26.46 22.58
CA THR A 16 38.09 27.25 23.76
C THR A 16 37.30 28.54 23.63
N THR A 17 36.34 28.76 24.53
CA THR A 17 35.74 30.09 24.72
C THR A 17 36.86 31.11 24.91
N PRO A 18 36.85 32.26 24.21
CA PRO A 18 37.86 33.28 24.42
C PRO A 18 37.81 33.76 25.87
N PRO A 19 38.95 34.05 26.50
CA PRO A 19 38.97 34.54 27.88
C PRO A 19 38.17 35.85 27.96
N SER A 20 37.28 35.94 28.95
CA SER A 20 36.62 37.18 29.32
C SER A 20 37.68 38.25 29.56
N MET A 21 37.62 39.34 28.80
CA MET A 21 38.51 40.49 28.96
C MET A 21 38.24 41.17 30.30
N THR A 22 38.89 40.69 31.35
CA THR A 22 39.10 41.46 32.57
C THR A 22 40.06 42.59 32.22
N GLU A 23 39.60 43.83 32.31
CA GLU A 23 40.37 45.05 32.08
C GLU A 23 41.68 45.03 32.89
N PHE A 24 42.80 44.93 32.19
CA PHE A 24 44.12 45.23 32.74
C PHE A 24 44.44 46.68 32.34
N ILE A 25 44.29 47.62 33.28
CA ILE A 25 44.67 49.03 33.07
C ILE A 25 46.19 49.12 33.00
N ILE A 26 46.72 49.18 31.78
CA ILE A 26 48.06 49.70 31.51
C ILE A 26 47.91 51.15 31.04
N MET A 27 48.42 52.08 31.84
CA MET A 27 48.60 53.49 31.46
C MET A 27 49.32 53.58 30.11
N GLY A 28 48.64 54.16 29.11
CA GLY A 28 49.27 54.62 27.86
C GLY A 28 49.06 53.77 26.60
N ALA A 29 48.13 52.81 26.57
CA ALA A 29 47.71 52.19 25.32
C ALA A 29 46.52 52.97 24.73
N ALA A 30 46.68 53.59 23.57
CA ALA A 30 45.56 54.17 22.83
C ALA A 30 44.50 53.08 22.62
N LYS A 31 43.31 53.27 23.20
CA LYS A 31 42.17 52.36 23.01
C LYS A 31 41.80 52.41 21.53
N MET A 32 42.25 51.42 20.77
CA MET A 32 41.91 51.28 19.34
C MET A 32 40.39 51.33 19.21
N SER A 33 39.90 52.36 18.52
CA SER A 33 38.47 52.58 18.31
C SER A 33 38.08 52.02 16.95
N TYR A 34 37.20 51.02 16.96
CA TYR A 34 36.67 50.41 15.74
C TYR A 34 35.45 51.18 15.24
N LEU A 35 35.21 51.13 13.92
CA LEU A 35 33.95 51.59 13.36
C LEU A 35 32.82 50.73 13.91
N LYS A 36 31.70 51.37 14.26
CA LYS A 36 30.51 50.63 14.65
C LYS A 36 29.82 50.16 13.38
N GLU A 37 29.67 48.85 13.27
CA GLU A 37 28.98 48.19 12.17
C GLU A 37 27.54 47.87 12.58
N SER A 38 26.61 48.06 11.65
CA SER A 38 25.19 47.70 11.79
C SER A 38 24.76 46.93 10.54
N PRO A 39 24.04 45.79 10.65
CA PRO A 39 23.52 45.07 9.49
C PRO A 39 22.46 45.87 8.74
N ALA A 40 22.90 46.76 7.86
CA ALA A 40 22.05 47.61 7.05
C ALA A 40 22.51 47.57 5.59
N TRP A 41 21.56 47.51 4.68
CA TRP A 41 21.84 47.68 3.25
C TRP A 41 21.90 49.16 2.93
N GLU A 42 23.11 49.68 2.75
CA GLU A 42 23.34 51.06 2.30
C GLU A 42 23.12 51.13 0.78
N ASP A 43 22.33 52.11 0.32
CA ASP A 43 21.99 52.29 -1.10
C ASP A 43 23.22 52.55 -1.99
N GLY A 44 24.28 53.10 -1.40
CA GLY A 44 25.53 53.41 -2.07
C GLY A 44 26.70 53.50 -1.09
N ILE A 45 27.89 53.74 -1.62
CA ILE A 45 29.09 54.05 -0.84
C ILE A 45 29.44 55.49 -1.17
N TYR A 46 29.53 56.34 -0.15
CA TYR A 46 29.87 57.73 -0.31
C TYR A 46 31.26 57.86 -0.94
N GLN A 47 31.37 58.71 -1.95
CA GLN A 47 32.66 59.10 -2.52
C GLN A 47 33.12 60.35 -1.78
N ILE A 48 34.29 60.29 -1.15
CA ILE A 48 34.89 61.47 -0.54
C ILE A 48 35.25 62.45 -1.66
N GLU A 49 34.79 63.69 -1.52
CA GLU A 49 35.02 64.77 -2.45
C GLU A 49 36.31 65.52 -2.11
N THR A 50 36.89 66.24 -3.07
CA THR A 50 38.12 67.02 -2.86
C THR A 50 37.95 68.20 -1.90
N SER A 51 36.70 68.65 -1.69
CA SER A 51 36.33 69.71 -0.75
C SER A 51 36.02 69.20 0.66
N ASP A 52 35.93 67.88 0.87
CA ASP A 52 35.57 67.33 2.17
C ASP A 52 36.73 67.47 3.18
N PRO A 53 36.44 67.89 4.42
CA PRO A 53 37.46 67.94 5.46
C PRO A 53 37.85 66.51 5.89
N VAL A 54 39.15 66.29 6.14
CA VAL A 54 39.67 65.03 6.68
C VAL A 54 39.33 64.93 8.17
N LEU A 55 38.13 64.42 8.46
CA LEU A 55 37.61 64.23 9.81
C LEU A 55 37.52 62.74 10.14
N GLY A 56 38.26 62.33 11.17
CA GLY A 56 38.16 61.00 11.77
C GLY A 56 37.05 60.90 12.83
N GLY A 57 37.10 59.83 13.62
CA GLY A 57 36.08 59.54 14.64
C GLY A 57 34.85 58.80 14.09
N PRO A 58 33.90 58.42 14.96
CA PRO A 58 32.79 57.53 14.60
C PRO A 58 31.90 58.05 13.47
N GLU A 59 31.68 59.36 13.41
CA GLU A 59 30.85 60.06 12.42
C GLU A 59 31.68 60.92 11.44
N GLY A 60 33.00 60.75 11.44
CA GLY A 60 33.89 61.49 10.55
C GLY A 60 33.66 61.14 9.08
N ILE A 61 33.74 62.14 8.20
CA ILE A 61 33.51 61.98 6.75
C ILE A 61 34.48 60.96 6.15
N THR A 62 35.74 60.91 6.63
CA THR A 62 36.75 59.95 6.17
C THR A 62 36.38 58.49 6.48
N ASN A 63 35.58 58.27 7.52
CA ASN A 63 35.17 56.94 7.98
C ASN A 63 33.80 56.50 7.45
N ARG A 64 33.08 57.38 6.76
CA ARG A 64 31.75 57.08 6.21
C ARG A 64 31.77 55.96 5.16
N PRO A 65 32.60 56.01 4.09
CA PRO A 65 32.62 54.95 3.08
C PRO A 65 33.02 53.57 3.64
N PRO A 66 34.05 53.45 4.50
CA PRO A 66 34.37 52.19 5.17
C PRO A 66 33.24 51.66 6.06
N ARG A 67 32.52 52.53 6.78
CA ARG A 67 31.37 52.13 7.62
C ARG A 67 30.21 51.62 6.77
N GLU A 68 29.89 52.29 5.67
CA GLU A 68 28.83 51.86 4.75
C GLU A 68 29.13 50.49 4.12
N LEU A 69 30.39 50.25 3.73
CA LEU A 69 30.87 48.94 3.28
C LEU A 69 30.75 47.85 4.35
N ALA A 70 31.15 48.19 5.58
CA ALA A 70 31.08 47.26 6.70
C ALA A 70 29.63 46.90 7.04
N ASN A 71 28.72 47.88 7.05
CA ASN A 71 27.29 47.68 7.26
C ASN A 71 26.68 46.72 6.22
N ARG A 72 26.98 46.93 4.93
CA ARG A 72 26.55 46.04 3.85
C ARG A 72 27.09 44.62 4.01
N THR A 73 28.35 44.49 4.43
CA THR A 73 28.97 43.19 4.69
C THR A 73 28.30 42.48 5.87
N ALA A 74 27.99 43.19 6.94
CA ALA A 74 27.27 42.68 8.09
C ALA A 74 25.84 42.23 7.72
N TRP A 75 25.14 43.00 6.87
CA TRP A 75 23.82 42.64 6.35
C TRP A 75 23.86 41.37 5.50
N LEU A 76 24.81 41.26 4.56
CA LEU A 76 24.98 40.07 3.72
C LEU A 76 25.30 38.84 4.55
N LYS A 77 26.13 38.99 5.57
CA LYS A 77 26.43 37.91 6.51
C LYS A 77 25.19 37.46 7.27
N GLN A 78 24.39 38.40 7.80
CA GLN A 78 23.15 38.09 8.49
C GLN A 78 22.16 37.36 7.57
N GLN A 79 22.03 37.80 6.32
CA GLN A 79 21.19 37.13 5.33
C GLN A 79 21.68 35.70 5.04
N LEU A 80 23.00 35.51 4.86
CA LEU A 80 23.61 34.20 4.66
C LEU A 80 23.35 33.27 5.84
N GLU A 81 23.60 33.73 7.06
CA GLU A 81 23.34 32.96 8.29
C GLU A 81 21.84 32.61 8.42
N GLY A 82 20.94 33.53 8.09
CA GLY A 82 19.50 33.28 8.05
C GLY A 82 19.11 32.20 7.04
N THR A 83 19.67 32.26 5.83
CA THR A 83 19.41 31.23 4.79
C THR A 83 20.00 29.88 5.17
N GLN A 84 21.19 29.85 5.77
CA GLN A 84 21.84 28.63 6.25
C GLN A 84 20.98 27.97 7.34
N ALA A 85 20.51 28.75 8.31
CA ALA A 85 19.61 28.26 9.36
C ALA A 85 18.29 27.71 8.78
N ALA A 86 17.71 28.39 7.79
CA ALA A 86 16.49 27.93 7.12
C ALA A 86 16.72 26.61 6.35
N LEU A 87 17.87 26.46 5.70
CA LEU A 87 18.24 25.24 4.99
C LEU A 87 18.48 24.07 5.94
N GLU A 88 19.18 24.31 7.05
CA GLU A 88 19.38 23.31 8.10
C GLU A 88 18.05 22.88 8.73
N ALA A 89 17.15 23.83 8.99
CA ALA A 89 15.80 23.53 9.47
C ALA A 89 15.02 22.71 8.44
N HIS A 90 15.08 23.05 7.15
CA HIS A 90 14.43 22.29 6.09
C HIS A 90 14.99 20.86 5.95
N ALA A 91 16.32 20.71 5.96
CA ALA A 91 16.98 19.40 5.85
C ALA A 91 16.64 18.47 7.01
N ASN A 92 16.50 19.02 8.22
CA ASN A 92 16.07 18.26 9.41
C ASN A 92 14.56 18.04 9.46
N SER A 93 13.78 18.86 8.75
CA SER A 93 12.33 18.74 8.70
C SER A 93 11.91 17.59 7.79
N ARG A 94 11.02 16.74 8.30
CA ARG A 94 10.23 15.81 7.47
C ARG A 94 8.83 16.35 7.19
N ASN A 95 8.60 17.65 7.39
CA ASN A 95 7.31 18.29 7.26
C ASN A 95 6.98 18.61 5.78
N HIS A 96 7.01 17.60 4.94
CA HIS A 96 6.42 17.66 3.60
C HIS A 96 5.01 17.10 3.65
N PRO A 97 4.09 17.61 2.81
CA PRO A 97 2.74 17.07 2.74
C PRO A 97 2.76 15.60 2.33
N ASP A 98 1.82 14.84 2.86
CA ASP A 98 1.58 13.46 2.43
C ASP A 98 1.06 13.43 0.99
N ALA A 99 1.37 12.35 0.28
CA ALA A 99 0.86 12.18 -1.07
C ALA A 99 -0.63 11.87 -1.02
N THR A 100 -1.33 12.33 -2.05
CA THR A 100 -2.73 12.01 -2.30
C THR A 100 -2.87 11.51 -3.73
N LEU A 101 -4.07 11.07 -4.10
CA LEU A 101 -4.36 10.69 -5.49
C LEU A 101 -4.23 11.86 -6.48
N ALA A 102 -4.31 13.11 -5.99
CA ALA A 102 -4.26 14.32 -6.82
C ALA A 102 -2.94 15.10 -6.71
N ALA A 103 -2.20 14.94 -5.60
CA ALA A 103 -1.00 15.70 -5.31
C ALA A 103 0.16 14.80 -4.86
N LYS A 104 1.36 15.10 -5.35
CA LYS A 104 2.59 14.39 -4.96
C LYS A 104 2.97 14.75 -3.51
N GLY A 105 3.52 13.79 -2.78
CA GLY A 105 3.97 13.95 -1.39
C GLY A 105 4.70 12.70 -0.88
N PHE A 106 4.89 12.57 0.44
CA PHE A 106 5.42 11.35 1.04
C PHE A 106 4.33 10.32 1.34
N VAL A 107 4.68 9.03 1.29
CA VAL A 107 3.76 7.92 1.57
C VAL A 107 4.43 6.94 2.51
N GLN A 108 3.69 6.41 3.47
CA GLN A 108 4.16 5.33 4.33
C GLN A 108 3.94 3.97 3.66
N LEU A 109 4.93 3.09 3.74
CA LEU A 109 4.83 1.74 3.21
C LEU A 109 4.22 0.79 4.24
N SER A 110 3.30 -0.07 3.80
CA SER A 110 2.61 -1.05 4.65
C SER A 110 2.69 -2.47 4.10
N ASN A 111 2.85 -3.41 5.03
CA ASN A 111 2.76 -4.86 4.79
C ASN A 111 1.47 -5.46 5.37
N ALA A 112 0.53 -4.63 5.82
CA ALA A 112 -0.73 -5.09 6.36
C ALA A 112 -1.54 -5.82 5.28
N THR A 113 -2.04 -7.01 5.61
CA THR A 113 -2.95 -7.75 4.73
C THR A 113 -4.37 -7.23 4.90
N TYR A 114 -5.10 -7.06 3.79
CA TYR A 114 -6.50 -6.58 3.79
C TYR A 114 -6.70 -5.19 4.43
N SER A 115 -5.68 -4.33 4.37
CA SER A 115 -5.79 -2.94 4.81
C SER A 115 -6.79 -2.17 3.92
N GLN A 116 -7.63 -1.34 4.54
CA GLN A 116 -8.49 -0.37 3.85
C GLN A 116 -7.91 1.06 3.94
N ASP A 117 -6.71 1.20 4.50
CA ASP A 117 -6.05 2.48 4.66
C ASP A 117 -5.45 2.97 3.34
N GLU A 118 -6.00 4.06 2.81
CA GLU A 118 -5.55 4.71 1.56
C GLU A 118 -4.36 5.67 1.76
N SER A 119 -3.94 5.92 3.01
CA SER A 119 -2.77 6.75 3.32
C SER A 119 -1.44 6.01 3.20
N THR A 120 -1.48 4.69 3.01
CA THR A 120 -0.28 3.84 2.92
C THR A 120 -0.21 3.11 1.57
N ALA A 121 1.02 2.89 1.09
CA ALA A 121 1.26 2.10 -0.10
C ALA A 121 1.65 0.66 0.25
N ALA A 122 1.10 -0.31 -0.48
CA ALA A 122 1.49 -1.70 -0.38
C ALA A 122 2.96 -1.91 -0.82
N THR A 123 3.70 -2.77 -0.13
CA THR A 123 5.06 -3.16 -0.58
C THR A 123 5.02 -4.34 -1.56
N PRO A 124 6.09 -4.54 -2.37
CA PRO A 124 6.24 -5.74 -3.19
C PRO A 124 6.17 -7.05 -2.39
N LYS A 125 6.64 -7.06 -1.13
CA LYS A 125 6.57 -8.24 -0.26
C LYS A 125 5.12 -8.64 0.03
N LEU A 126 4.27 -7.66 0.34
CA LEU A 126 2.85 -7.90 0.56
C LEU A 126 2.19 -8.45 -0.72
N VAL A 127 2.44 -7.81 -1.86
CA VAL A 127 1.87 -8.22 -3.15
C VAL A 127 2.29 -9.66 -3.49
N ASN A 128 3.57 -9.97 -3.43
CA ASN A 128 4.07 -11.32 -3.72
C ASN A 128 3.48 -12.36 -2.76
N ASN A 129 3.41 -12.07 -1.47
CA ASN A 129 2.81 -12.98 -0.50
C ASN A 129 1.33 -13.26 -0.82
N ARG A 130 0.57 -12.25 -1.27
CA ARG A 130 -0.85 -12.45 -1.60
C ARG A 130 -1.04 -13.19 -2.91
N VAL A 131 -0.23 -12.89 -3.92
CA VAL A 131 -0.25 -13.61 -5.19
C VAL A 131 0.10 -15.08 -4.96
N ASN A 132 1.17 -15.37 -4.22
CA ASN A 132 1.57 -16.74 -3.92
C ASN A 132 0.48 -17.49 -3.15
N ALA A 133 -0.12 -16.87 -2.12
CA ALA A 133 -1.21 -17.49 -1.39
C ALA A 133 -2.42 -17.86 -2.28
N ILE A 134 -2.72 -17.08 -3.32
CA ILE A 134 -3.79 -17.43 -4.28
C ILE A 134 -3.34 -18.59 -5.18
N VAL A 135 -2.12 -18.50 -5.72
CA VAL A 135 -1.57 -19.51 -6.64
C VAL A 135 -1.42 -20.87 -5.95
N ASP A 136 -1.02 -20.90 -4.67
CA ASP A 136 -0.81 -22.14 -3.93
C ASP A 136 -2.12 -22.89 -3.63
N ASN A 137 -3.25 -22.18 -3.48
CA ASN A 137 -4.56 -22.78 -3.23
C ASN A 137 -5.29 -23.21 -4.53
N ALA A 138 -4.97 -22.59 -5.67
CA ALA A 138 -5.70 -22.83 -6.92
C ALA A 138 -5.67 -24.29 -7.44
N PRO A 139 -4.54 -25.03 -7.38
CA PRO A 139 -4.51 -26.43 -7.84
C PRO A 139 -5.46 -27.37 -7.08
N SER A 140 -5.57 -27.24 -5.76
CA SER A 140 -6.47 -28.09 -4.95
C SER A 140 -7.95 -27.78 -5.17
N ASP A 141 -8.29 -26.50 -5.35
CA ASP A 141 -9.65 -26.09 -5.67
C ASP A 141 -10.07 -26.60 -7.06
N LEU A 142 -9.17 -26.48 -8.04
CA LEU A 142 -9.40 -27.01 -9.38
C LEU A 142 -9.52 -28.54 -9.41
N ASP A 143 -8.70 -29.26 -8.64
CA ASP A 143 -8.82 -30.72 -8.49
C ASP A 143 -10.16 -31.12 -7.87
N THR A 144 -10.64 -30.36 -6.88
CA THR A 144 -11.95 -30.59 -6.26
C THR A 144 -13.08 -30.38 -7.28
N LEU A 145 -13.04 -29.30 -8.06
CA LEU A 145 -14.00 -29.05 -9.14
C LEU A 145 -13.96 -30.17 -10.19
N ASN A 146 -12.78 -30.65 -10.56
CA ASN A 146 -12.62 -31.76 -11.51
C ASN A 146 -13.20 -33.07 -10.96
N LYS A 147 -12.96 -33.40 -9.68
CA LYS A 147 -13.54 -34.59 -9.03
C LYS A 147 -15.07 -34.52 -8.95
N LEU A 148 -15.62 -33.35 -8.65
CA LEU A 148 -17.07 -33.13 -8.64
C LEU A 148 -17.66 -33.29 -10.05
N ALA A 149 -17.03 -32.70 -11.06
CA ALA A 149 -17.44 -32.83 -12.45
C ALA A 149 -17.44 -34.31 -12.88
N GLN A 150 -16.40 -35.07 -12.52
CA GLN A 150 -16.32 -36.51 -12.78
C GLN A 150 -17.39 -37.31 -12.01
N ALA A 151 -17.66 -36.99 -10.74
CA ALA A 151 -18.68 -37.66 -9.94
C ALA A 151 -20.10 -37.52 -10.53
N ILE A 152 -20.38 -36.40 -11.21
CA ILE A 152 -21.62 -36.18 -11.97
C ILE A 152 -21.51 -36.60 -13.44
N SER A 153 -20.51 -37.40 -13.79
CA SER A 153 -20.25 -37.90 -15.15
C SER A 153 -20.07 -36.80 -16.21
N ASN A 154 -19.51 -35.65 -15.82
CA ASN A 154 -19.35 -34.47 -16.67
C ASN A 154 -20.65 -34.05 -17.37
N ASN A 155 -21.80 -34.25 -16.72
CA ASN A 155 -23.10 -34.02 -17.34
C ASN A 155 -23.63 -32.60 -17.02
N PRO A 156 -23.62 -31.65 -17.97
CA PRO A 156 -24.17 -30.31 -17.74
C PRO A 156 -25.68 -30.29 -17.53
N LYS A 157 -26.37 -31.38 -17.91
CA LYS A 157 -27.82 -31.60 -17.78
C LYS A 157 -28.14 -32.69 -16.76
N PHE A 158 -27.28 -32.88 -15.75
CA PHE A 158 -27.44 -33.94 -14.74
C PHE A 158 -28.86 -34.00 -14.16
N ALA A 159 -29.42 -32.85 -13.77
CA ALA A 159 -30.77 -32.76 -13.25
C ALA A 159 -31.83 -33.22 -14.27
N GLU A 160 -31.73 -32.80 -15.53
CA GLU A 160 -32.68 -33.22 -16.59
C GLU A 160 -32.60 -34.73 -16.82
N SER A 161 -31.39 -35.30 -16.84
CA SER A 161 -31.20 -36.76 -17.01
C SER A 161 -31.84 -37.53 -15.87
N VAL A 162 -31.68 -37.08 -14.62
CA VAL A 162 -32.32 -37.69 -13.45
C VAL A 162 -33.85 -37.59 -13.56
N THR A 163 -34.38 -36.43 -13.94
CA THR A 163 -35.82 -36.25 -14.17
C THR A 163 -36.34 -37.20 -15.25
N GLN A 164 -35.62 -37.33 -16.37
CA GLN A 164 -36.00 -38.21 -17.47
C GLN A 164 -36.01 -39.68 -17.06
N LEU A 165 -35.00 -40.14 -16.31
CA LEU A 165 -34.95 -41.50 -15.76
C LEU A 165 -36.09 -41.76 -14.77
N LEU A 166 -36.50 -40.74 -14.01
CA LEU A 166 -37.59 -40.84 -13.05
C LEU A 166 -38.95 -40.91 -13.76
N SER A 167 -39.14 -40.12 -14.82
CA SER A 167 -40.35 -40.15 -15.66
C SER A 167 -40.55 -41.47 -16.42
N GLN A 168 -39.51 -42.30 -16.55
CA GLN A 168 -39.59 -43.64 -17.13
C GLN A 168 -40.03 -44.72 -16.12
N LYS A 169 -40.14 -44.39 -14.83
CA LYS A 169 -40.64 -45.32 -13.81
C LYS A 169 -42.16 -45.40 -13.87
N LEU A 170 -42.71 -46.55 -13.50
CA LEU A 170 -44.16 -46.74 -13.43
C LEU A 170 -44.78 -45.80 -12.41
N ALA A 171 -45.85 -45.13 -12.81
CA ALA A 171 -46.59 -44.18 -11.99
C ALA A 171 -47.56 -44.94 -11.07
N LYS A 172 -47.49 -44.65 -9.77
CA LYS A 172 -48.29 -45.38 -8.75
C LYS A 172 -49.80 -45.25 -8.97
N ASN A 173 -50.24 -44.08 -9.43
CA ASN A 173 -51.66 -43.79 -9.71
C ASN A 173 -52.18 -44.48 -10.98
N GLU A 174 -51.28 -44.92 -11.88
CA GLU A 174 -51.66 -45.65 -13.09
C GLU A 174 -51.92 -47.14 -12.83
N ASN A 175 -51.56 -47.65 -11.64
CA ASN A 175 -51.80 -49.03 -11.22
C ASN A 175 -51.38 -50.08 -12.28
N GLY A 176 -50.28 -49.82 -13.00
CA GLY A 176 -49.76 -50.71 -14.03
C GLY A 176 -50.40 -50.56 -15.42
N ALA A 177 -51.27 -49.57 -15.62
CA ALA A 177 -51.79 -49.22 -16.95
C ALA A 177 -50.66 -48.83 -17.92
N ASP A 178 -49.62 -48.19 -17.40
CA ASP A 178 -48.41 -47.68 -18.06
C ASP A 178 -47.31 -48.73 -18.28
N ILE A 179 -47.58 -50.00 -17.98
CA ILE A 179 -46.68 -51.11 -18.33
C ILE A 179 -46.62 -51.26 -19.86
N PRO A 180 -45.44 -51.11 -20.50
CA PRO A 180 -45.33 -51.15 -21.96
C PRO A 180 -45.67 -52.52 -22.58
N ASP A 181 -45.21 -53.61 -21.95
CA ASP A 181 -45.51 -55.00 -22.37
C ASP A 181 -46.05 -55.81 -21.19
N LYS A 182 -47.37 -55.86 -21.10
CA LYS A 182 -48.08 -56.55 -20.02
C LYS A 182 -47.89 -58.08 -20.09
N ASN A 183 -47.76 -58.65 -21.29
CA ASN A 183 -47.57 -60.09 -21.46
C ASN A 183 -46.19 -60.53 -21.00
N LEU A 184 -45.15 -59.77 -21.38
CA LEU A 184 -43.79 -59.99 -20.88
C LEU A 184 -43.71 -59.78 -19.37
N PHE A 185 -44.41 -58.77 -18.83
CA PHE A 185 -44.50 -58.54 -17.39
C PHE A 185 -45.10 -59.75 -16.65
N VAL A 186 -46.23 -60.29 -17.10
CA VAL A 186 -46.86 -61.50 -16.54
C VAL A 186 -45.93 -62.73 -16.65
N LYS A 187 -45.22 -62.89 -17.77
CA LYS A 187 -44.21 -63.94 -17.95
C LYS A 187 -43.05 -63.79 -16.97
N ASN A 188 -42.55 -62.58 -16.75
CA ASN A 188 -41.47 -62.29 -15.80
C ASN A 188 -41.89 -62.55 -14.34
N LEU A 189 -43.19 -62.42 -14.03
CA LEU A 189 -43.75 -62.82 -12.74
C LEU A 189 -43.89 -64.34 -12.57
N GLY A 190 -43.60 -65.14 -13.61
CA GLY A 190 -43.78 -66.60 -13.57
C GLY A 190 -45.24 -67.04 -13.63
N LEU A 191 -46.15 -66.14 -14.01
CA LEU A 191 -47.59 -66.39 -14.11
C LEU A 191 -48.01 -66.91 -15.51
N THR A 192 -47.05 -67.40 -16.31
CA THR A 192 -47.34 -68.09 -17.57
C THR A 192 -48.26 -69.27 -17.32
N GLU A 193 -49.39 -69.28 -18.01
CA GLU A 193 -50.47 -70.25 -17.87
C GLU A 193 -49.95 -71.68 -17.68
N ILE A 194 -50.12 -72.21 -16.45
CA ILE A 194 -50.01 -73.64 -16.22
C ILE A 194 -51.26 -74.26 -16.84
N GLY A 195 -51.09 -74.85 -18.03
CA GLY A 195 -51.97 -75.90 -18.51
C GLY A 195 -53.07 -75.46 -19.48
N THR A 196 -52.81 -75.73 -20.74
CA THR A 196 -53.80 -76.09 -21.77
C THR A 196 -54.69 -77.25 -21.32
N ARG A 197 -55.72 -76.98 -20.50
CA ARG A 197 -56.85 -77.91 -20.32
C ARG A 197 -58.11 -77.20 -19.84
N GLY A 198 -58.72 -76.43 -20.74
CA GLY A 198 -60.17 -76.24 -20.82
C GLY A 198 -60.89 -75.47 -19.70
N GLU A 199 -60.29 -75.24 -18.53
CA GLU A 199 -60.87 -74.41 -17.48
C GLU A 199 -60.04 -73.14 -17.34
N LYS A 200 -60.63 -72.03 -17.79
CA LYS A 200 -60.15 -70.67 -17.54
C LYS A 200 -59.89 -70.51 -16.05
N ILE A 201 -58.63 -70.41 -15.64
CA ILE A 201 -58.28 -69.89 -14.32
C ILE A 201 -58.83 -68.45 -14.27
N PRO A 202 -59.68 -68.08 -13.28
CA PRO A 202 -60.44 -66.82 -13.31
C PRO A 202 -59.60 -65.54 -13.31
N LEU A 203 -58.28 -65.62 -13.15
CA LEU A 203 -57.42 -64.46 -12.99
C LEU A 203 -56.96 -63.81 -14.31
N LEU A 204 -57.19 -64.44 -15.46
CA LEU A 204 -56.67 -63.96 -16.76
C LEU A 204 -57.72 -63.69 -17.84
N SER A 205 -59.02 -63.95 -17.59
CA SER A 205 -60.05 -63.80 -18.64
C SER A 205 -61.03 -62.64 -18.48
N THR A 206 -60.97 -61.89 -17.37
CA THR A 206 -61.80 -60.69 -17.11
C THR A 206 -61.00 -59.39 -17.05
N ALA A 207 -59.66 -59.43 -17.18
CA ALA A 207 -58.83 -58.22 -17.09
C ALA A 207 -58.82 -57.36 -18.38
N ASN A 208 -59.45 -57.80 -19.48
CA ASN A 208 -59.51 -57.04 -20.74
C ASN A 208 -60.80 -56.21 -20.91
N THR A 209 -61.36 -55.70 -19.81
CA THR A 209 -62.34 -54.60 -19.84
C THR A 209 -61.90 -53.46 -18.92
N TRP A 210 -60.67 -52.96 -19.06
CA TRP A 210 -60.35 -51.59 -18.65
C TRP A 210 -60.87 -50.64 -19.73
N ASN A 211 -62.20 -50.57 -19.88
CA ASN A 211 -62.85 -49.59 -20.72
C ASN A 211 -63.06 -48.30 -19.93
N ALA A 212 -62.57 -47.21 -20.53
CA ALA A 212 -62.84 -45.80 -20.27
C ALA A 212 -63.97 -45.47 -19.28
N ARG A 213 -63.60 -44.87 -18.14
CA ARG A 213 -64.35 -43.82 -17.45
C ARG A 213 -63.38 -42.81 -16.87
#